data_AF-A0A4V1XXM6-F1
#
_entry.id   AF-A0A4V1XXM6-F1
#
_cell.length_a   1.000
_cell.length_b   1.000
_cell.length_c   1.000
_cell.angle_alpha   90.00
_cell.angle_beta   90.00
_cell.angle_gamma   90.00
#
_symmetry.space_group_name_H-M   'P 1'
#
loop_
_entity.id
_entity.type
_entity.pdbx_description
1 polymer ?
#
loop_
_entity_poly.entity_id
_entity_poly.type
_entity_poly.pdbx_seq_one_letter_code
_entity_poly.pdbx_strand_id
1 'polypeptide(L)'
;MDRKAAKELVHIRGWLERVDEITQRGKETYLADVLLQEAGDSLMMKLGEAANRLSRLGVLPPDGVEWALAVANRNFIIHQYDEINRELTWLTLSRDLPAWRSSLAPLFVEASTTIQHDSD
;
A
#
# COMPACT_ATOMS: atom_id res chain seq x y z
N MET A 1 -8.97 14.89 10.45
CA MET A 1 -8.85 14.53 9.02
C MET A 1 -10.22 14.48 8.32
N ASP A 2 -10.30 14.69 6.99
CA ASP A 2 -11.53 14.52 6.19
C ASP A 2 -11.96 13.03 6.09
N ARG A 3 -13.27 12.76 6.07
CA ARG A 3 -13.80 11.38 6.05
C ARG A 3 -13.36 10.57 4.82
N LYS A 4 -13.21 11.19 3.65
CA LYS A 4 -12.73 10.49 2.45
C LYS A 4 -11.28 10.06 2.65
N ALA A 5 -10.44 10.94 3.21
CA ALA A 5 -9.06 10.60 3.55
C ALA A 5 -8.97 9.48 4.60
N ALA A 6 -9.82 9.52 5.64
CA ALA A 6 -9.90 8.46 6.63
C ALA A 6 -10.26 7.10 6.01
N LYS A 7 -11.21 7.05 5.07
CA LYS A 7 -11.55 5.82 4.34
C LYS A 7 -10.38 5.26 3.54
N GLU A 8 -9.66 6.11 2.80
CA GLU A 8 -8.50 5.68 2.02
C GLU A 8 -7.40 5.09 2.93
N LEU A 9 -7.13 5.70 4.10
CA LEU A 9 -6.17 5.17 5.07
C LEU A 9 -6.59 3.82 5.68
N VAL A 10 -7.88 3.62 5.95
CA VAL A 10 -8.39 2.32 6.41
C VAL A 10 -8.20 1.25 5.32
N HIS A 11 -8.42 1.58 4.05
CA HIS A 11 -8.14 0.66 2.94
C HIS A 11 -6.65 0.33 2.83
N ILE A 12 -5.77 1.34 2.91
CA ILE A 12 -4.32 1.16 2.92
C ILE A 12 -3.90 0.20 4.04
N ARG A 13 -4.40 0.39 5.27
CA ARG A 13 -4.10 -0.52 6.39
C ARG A 13 -4.44 -1.97 6.05
N GLY A 14 -5.66 -2.20 5.55
CA GLY A 14 -6.10 -3.55 5.18
C GLY A 14 -5.35 -4.16 3.99
N TRP A 15 -4.78 -3.35 3.10
CA TRP A 15 -3.91 -3.87 2.04
C TRP A 15 -2.51 -4.19 2.56
N LEU A 16 -1.97 -3.38 3.47
CA LEU A 16 -0.68 -3.67 4.12
C LEU A 16 -0.74 -4.94 4.96
N GLU A 17 -1.88 -5.24 5.61
CA GLU A 17 -2.09 -6.54 6.27
C GLU A 17 -2.01 -7.72 5.29
N ARG A 18 -2.54 -7.58 4.07
CA ARG A 18 -2.43 -8.62 3.03
C ARG A 18 -1.01 -8.72 2.46
N VAL A 19 -0.26 -7.63 2.44
CA VAL A 19 1.19 -7.66 2.13
C VAL A 19 1.93 -8.47 3.20
N ASP A 20 1.60 -8.28 4.48
CA ASP A 20 2.17 -9.08 5.57
C ASP A 20 1.85 -10.58 5.37
N GLU A 21 0.61 -10.93 5.00
CA GLU A 21 0.23 -12.32 4.69
C GLU A 21 1.04 -12.92 3.52
N ILE A 22 1.30 -12.16 2.47
CA ILE A 22 2.12 -12.62 1.33
C ILE A 22 3.57 -12.82 1.79
N THR A 23 4.14 -11.86 2.51
CA THR A 23 5.55 -11.88 2.90
C THR A 23 5.86 -12.95 3.94
N GLN A 24 4.90 -13.28 4.81
CA GLN A 24 5.00 -14.39 5.77
C GLN A 24 5.10 -15.76 5.10
N ARG A 25 4.59 -15.92 3.87
CA ARG A 25 4.77 -17.16 3.09
C ARG A 25 6.21 -17.36 2.62
N GLY A 26 7.02 -16.31 2.66
CA GLY A 26 8.42 -16.36 2.29
C GLY A 26 8.67 -16.14 0.80
N LYS A 27 9.92 -15.73 0.52
CA LYS A 27 10.37 -15.32 -0.82
C LYS A 27 10.21 -16.43 -1.86
N GLU A 28 10.65 -17.64 -1.52
CA GLU A 28 10.62 -18.78 -2.45
C GLU A 28 9.19 -19.12 -2.88
N THR A 29 8.25 -19.12 -1.93
CA THR A 29 6.82 -19.34 -2.22
C THR A 29 6.24 -18.24 -3.10
N TYR A 30 6.57 -16.97 -2.84
CA TYR A 30 6.15 -15.87 -3.69
C TYR A 30 6.71 -15.99 -5.13
N LEU A 31 7.99 -16.32 -5.28
CA LEU A 31 8.63 -16.43 -6.60
C LEU A 31 8.14 -17.65 -7.40
N ALA A 32 7.67 -18.71 -6.73
CA ALA A 32 7.16 -19.91 -7.37
C ALA A 32 5.65 -19.84 -7.73
N ASP A 33 4.90 -18.89 -7.17
CA ASP A 33 3.45 -18.79 -7.36
C ASP A 33 3.06 -17.51 -8.08
N VAL A 34 2.65 -17.64 -9.35
CA VAL A 34 2.20 -16.52 -10.19
C VAL A 34 1.01 -15.80 -9.57
N LEU A 35 0.09 -16.49 -8.90
CA LEU A 35 -1.06 -15.83 -8.27
C LEU A 35 -0.65 -14.98 -7.07
N LEU A 36 0.39 -15.38 -6.32
CA LEU A 36 0.95 -14.52 -5.27
C LEU A 36 1.64 -13.29 -5.86
N GLN A 37 2.28 -13.42 -7.02
CA GLN A 37 2.89 -12.29 -7.73
C GLN A 37 1.82 -11.30 -8.19
N GLU A 38 0.77 -11.78 -8.85
CA GLU A 38 -0.38 -10.98 -9.27
C GLU A 38 -1.09 -10.30 -8.09
N ALA A 39 -1.21 -11.01 -6.95
CA ALA A 39 -1.75 -10.42 -5.73
C ALA A 39 -0.86 -9.26 -5.22
N GLY A 40 0.46 -9.45 -5.22
CA GLY A 40 1.43 -8.42 -4.85
C GLY A 40 1.34 -7.18 -5.75
N ASP A 41 1.29 -7.38 -7.06
CA ASP A 41 1.13 -6.30 -8.05
C ASP A 41 -0.18 -5.54 -7.83
N SER A 42 -1.29 -6.28 -7.62
CA SER A 42 -2.60 -5.69 -7.33
C SER A 42 -2.58 -4.81 -6.09
N LEU A 43 -1.90 -5.25 -5.03
CA LEU A 43 -1.78 -4.47 -3.78
C LEU A 43 -0.96 -3.20 -4.00
N MET A 44 0.18 -3.28 -4.70
CA MET A 44 1.00 -2.10 -5.02
C MET A 44 0.25 -1.10 -5.90
N MET A 45 -0.54 -1.56 -6.87
CA MET A 45 -1.38 -0.69 -7.70
C MET A 45 -2.47 0.02 -6.89
N LYS A 46 -3.14 -0.71 -5.98
CA LYS A 46 -4.18 -0.14 -5.09
C LYS A 46 -3.59 0.89 -4.13
N LEU A 47 -2.41 0.60 -3.56
CA LEU A 47 -1.68 1.53 -2.70
C LEU A 47 -1.31 2.80 -3.45
N GLY A 48 -0.82 2.71 -4.69
CA GLY A 48 -0.52 3.87 -5.52
C GLY A 48 -1.77 4.70 -5.87
N GLU A 49 -2.91 4.06 -6.13
CA GLU A 49 -4.18 4.76 -6.37
C GLU A 49 -4.65 5.51 -5.11
N ALA A 50 -4.60 4.88 -3.94
CA ALA A 50 -4.96 5.54 -2.69
C ALA A 50 -3.98 6.68 -2.33
N ALA A 51 -2.68 6.50 -2.54
CA ALA A 51 -1.68 7.55 -2.36
C ALA A 51 -1.98 8.77 -3.24
N ASN A 52 -2.37 8.55 -4.51
CA ASN A 52 -2.79 9.61 -5.43
C ASN A 52 -4.00 10.38 -4.89
N ARG A 53 -5.00 9.66 -4.35
CA ARG A 53 -6.20 10.26 -3.75
C ARG A 53 -5.88 11.07 -2.50
N LEU A 54 -5.06 10.52 -1.60
CA LEU A 54 -4.61 11.21 -0.39
C LEU A 54 -3.85 12.49 -0.73
N SER A 55 -2.95 12.44 -1.71
CA SER A 55 -2.25 13.63 -2.19
C SER A 55 -3.22 14.69 -2.72
N ARG A 56 -4.25 14.31 -3.50
CA ARG A 56 -5.28 15.25 -3.98
C ARG A 56 -6.16 15.82 -2.88
N LEU A 57 -6.36 15.07 -1.80
CA LEU A 57 -7.09 15.52 -0.60
C LEU A 57 -6.22 16.37 0.34
N GLY A 58 -4.96 16.63 -0.01
CA GLY A 58 -4.04 17.44 0.79
C GLY A 58 -3.46 16.72 2.02
N VAL A 59 -3.56 15.38 2.07
CA VAL A 59 -2.96 14.61 3.16
C VAL A 59 -1.48 14.44 2.90
N LEU A 60 -0.66 15.03 3.76
CA LEU A 60 0.79 14.91 3.71
C LEU A 60 1.22 13.51 4.21
N PRO A 61 2.16 12.84 3.52
CA PRO A 61 2.70 11.60 4.01
C PRO A 61 3.62 11.86 5.23
N PRO A 62 3.70 10.93 6.19
CA PRO A 62 4.71 10.98 7.25
C PRO A 62 6.11 10.68 6.70
N ASP A 63 7.14 10.91 7.52
CA ASP A 63 8.52 10.58 7.18
C ASP A 63 8.68 9.09 6.79
N GLY A 64 9.46 8.86 5.73
CA GLY A 64 9.67 7.52 5.16
C GLY A 64 8.55 7.06 4.20
N VAL A 65 7.55 7.89 3.95
CA VAL A 65 6.48 7.62 2.97
C VAL A 65 6.47 8.70 1.90
N GLU A 66 6.35 8.26 0.65
CA GLU A 66 6.32 9.16 -0.51
C GLU A 66 5.15 8.80 -1.42
N TRP A 67 4.09 9.62 -1.42
CA TRP A 67 2.93 9.40 -2.30
C TRP A 67 3.30 9.38 -3.77
N ALA A 68 4.17 10.30 -4.20
CA ALA A 68 4.64 10.37 -5.58
C ALA A 68 5.33 9.06 -6.02
N LEU A 69 6.13 8.46 -5.15
CA LEU A 69 6.82 7.20 -5.43
C LEU A 69 5.85 6.03 -5.61
N ALA A 70 4.83 5.90 -4.75
CA ALA A 70 3.82 4.84 -4.94
C ALA A 70 2.98 5.04 -6.20
N VAL A 71 2.67 6.29 -6.56
CA VAL A 71 1.99 6.60 -7.83
C VAL A 71 2.85 6.20 -9.04
N ALA A 72 4.15 6.52 -9.00
CA ALA A 72 5.09 6.12 -10.04
C ALA A 72 5.19 4.58 -10.14
N ASN A 73 5.26 3.88 -9.01
CA ASN A 73 5.29 2.42 -8.97
C ASN A 73 4.02 1.79 -9.56
N ARG A 74 2.83 2.32 -9.24
CA ARG A 74 1.57 1.90 -9.89
C ARG A 74 1.64 2.05 -11.41
N ASN A 75 2.10 3.20 -11.88
CA ASN A 75 2.19 3.48 -13.32
C ASN A 75 3.18 2.54 -14.01
N PHE A 76 4.30 2.22 -13.36
CA PHE A 76 5.24 1.23 -13.87
C PHE A 76 4.59 -0.16 -13.97
N ILE A 77 3.98 -0.66 -12.90
CA ILE A 77 3.37 -2.01 -12.85
C ILE A 77 2.27 -2.16 -13.93
N ILE A 78 1.42 -1.15 -14.13
CA ILE A 78 0.31 -1.27 -15.10
C ILE A 78 0.75 -1.14 -16.56
N HIS A 79 1.84 -0.42 -16.84
CA HIS A 79 2.28 -0.15 -18.22
C HIS A 79 3.42 -1.07 -18.68
N GLN A 80 4.28 -1.51 -17.77
CA GLN A 80 5.45 -2.37 -18.04
C GLN A 80 5.28 -3.74 -17.36
N TYR A 81 4.06 -4.30 -17.37
CA TYR A 81 3.74 -5.52 -16.62
C TYR A 81 4.54 -6.75 -17.09
N ASP A 82 4.95 -6.76 -18.35
CA ASP A 82 5.78 -7.78 -18.98
C ASP A 82 7.28 -7.65 -18.63
N GLU A 83 7.70 -6.50 -18.11
CA GLU A 83 9.08 -6.19 -17.70
C GLU A 83 9.28 -6.22 -16.18
N ILE A 84 8.27 -6.67 -15.40
CA ILE A 84 8.33 -6.65 -13.95
C ILE A 84 9.42 -7.62 -13.44
N ASN A 85 10.39 -7.05 -12.72
CA ASN A 85 11.37 -7.83 -11.99
C ASN A 85 10.76 -8.35 -10.66
N ARG A 86 10.48 -9.65 -10.59
CA ARG A 86 9.88 -10.30 -9.41
C ARG A 86 10.73 -10.25 -8.14
N GLU A 87 12.05 -10.13 -8.28
CA GLU A 87 12.94 -9.90 -7.15
C GLU A 87 12.76 -8.50 -6.56
N LEU A 88 12.57 -7.50 -7.43
CA LEU A 88 12.34 -6.12 -7.00
C LEU A 88 10.95 -5.97 -6.37
N THR A 89 9.91 -6.57 -6.95
CA THR A 89 8.58 -6.54 -6.34
C THR A 89 8.56 -7.21 -4.97
N TRP A 90 9.29 -8.31 -4.80
CA TRP A 90 9.49 -8.93 -3.50
C TRP A 90 10.15 -7.99 -2.49
N LEU A 91 11.20 -7.24 -2.88
CA LEU A 91 11.83 -6.26 -2.00
C LEU A 91 10.86 -5.15 -1.58
N THR A 92 10.07 -4.63 -2.51
CA THR A 92 9.04 -3.64 -2.20
C THR A 92 8.04 -4.18 -1.18
N LEU A 93 7.52 -5.39 -1.42
CA LEU A 93 6.54 -6.04 -0.54
C LEU A 93 7.12 -6.37 0.85
N SER A 94 8.35 -6.89 0.92
CA SER A 94 8.94 -7.44 2.15
C SER A 94 9.72 -6.44 3.00
N ARG A 95 10.10 -5.29 2.44
CA ARG A 95 10.90 -4.28 3.13
C ARG A 95 10.23 -2.92 3.17
N ASP A 96 9.86 -2.40 2.00
CA ASP A 96 9.45 -1.00 1.87
C ASP A 96 8.01 -0.78 2.38
N LEU A 97 7.08 -1.69 2.05
CA LEU A 97 5.69 -1.59 2.52
C LEU A 97 5.50 -1.86 4.03
N PRO A 98 6.25 -2.78 4.67
CA PRO A 98 6.25 -2.88 6.13
C PRO A 98 6.74 -1.61 6.81
N ALA A 99 7.77 -0.94 6.27
CA ALA A 99 8.23 0.35 6.78
C ALA A 99 7.14 1.43 6.65
N TRP A 100 6.42 1.46 5.51
CA TRP A 100 5.25 2.33 5.33
C TRP A 100 4.17 2.08 6.38
N ARG A 101 3.87 0.81 6.69
CA ARG A 101 2.88 0.45 7.73
C ARG A 101 3.23 1.08 9.07
N SER A 102 4.50 1.03 9.45
CA SER A 102 4.99 1.66 10.69
C SER A 102 4.84 3.18 10.66
N SER A 103 5.27 3.84 9.57
CA SER A 103 5.16 5.31 9.45
C SER A 103 3.70 5.80 9.44
N LEU A 104 2.78 5.04 8.84
CA LEU A 104 1.36 5.39 8.73
C LEU A 104 0.53 5.03 9.97
N ALA A 105 1.09 4.30 10.93
CA ALA A 105 0.37 3.83 12.11
C ALA A 105 -0.40 4.95 12.85
N PRO A 106 0.16 6.15 13.09
CA PRO A 106 -0.58 7.24 13.72
C PRO A 106 -1.81 7.69 12.92
N LEU A 107 -1.70 7.78 11.59
CA LEU A 107 -2.79 8.17 10.70
C LEU A 107 -3.90 7.11 10.64
N PHE A 108 -3.57 5.83 10.78
CA PHE A 108 -4.58 4.77 10.86
C PHE A 108 -5.43 4.85 12.12
N VAL A 109 -4.83 5.26 13.25
CA VAL A 109 -5.55 5.49 14.50
C VAL A 109 -6.52 6.65 14.34
N GLU A 110 -6.05 7.81 13.85
CA GLU A 110 -6.89 8.98 13.59
C GLU A 110 -8.04 8.65 12.62
N ALA A 111 -7.74 7.92 11.54
CA ALA A 111 -8.74 7.49 10.55
C ALA A 111 -9.82 6.61 11.18
N SER A 112 -9.45 5.64 12.01
CA SER A 112 -10.40 4.74 12.66
C SER A 112 -11.34 5.51 13.60
N THR A 113 -10.81 6.45 14.39
CA THR A 113 -11.61 7.33 15.25
C THR A 113 -12.57 8.20 14.43
N THR A 114 -12.10 8.78 13.33
CA THR A 114 -12.93 9.62 12.45
C THR A 114 -14.10 8.84 11.85
N ILE A 115 -13.88 7.59 11.44
CA ILE A 115 -14.95 6.76 10.86
C ILE A 115 -15.99 6.35 11.92
N GLN A 116 -15.55 6.09 13.15
CA GLN A 116 -16.43 5.59 14.21
C GLN A 116 -17.30 6.68 14.82
N HIS A 117 -16.79 7.91 14.98
CA HIS A 117 -17.55 9.05 15.51
C HIS A 117 -18.69 9.52 14.59
N ASP A 118 -18.57 9.29 13.29
CA ASP A 118 -19.56 9.66 12.26
C ASP A 118 -20.64 8.58 12.03
N SER A 119 -20.56 7.45 12.76
CA SER A 119 -21.53 6.36 12.73
C SER A 119 -22.52 6.42 13.89
N ASP A 120 -22.29 7.34 14.85
CA ASP A 120 -23.16 7.69 15.97
C ASP A 120 -23.98 8.96 15.64
#